data_AF-A0A177D3P8-F1
#
_entry.id   AF-A0A177D3P8-F1
#
_cell.length_a   1.000
_cell.length_b   1.000
_cell.length_c   1.000
_cell.angle_alpha   90.00
_cell.angle_beta   90.00
_cell.angle_gamma   90.00
#
_symmetry.space_group_name_H-M   'P 1'
#
loop_
_entity.id
_entity.type
_entity.pdbx_description
1 polymer ?
#
loop_
_entity_poly.entity_id
_entity_poly.type
_entity_poly.pdbx_seq_one_letter_code
_entity_poly.pdbx_strand_id
1 'polypeptide(L)'
;MFKPLATAYSTQLSRYLQDSQGLLNLTKGDFFPLFWRSWTSVFRPQLIKRSFEATGIQPANPDAVLKKFAKEASDSESSQSVLSGDDWLKLKSIVRREVKDQSSKDVKKLQRSLCHISAQNSILHEEIRGLRQSLAIKERRPKQSFTLQLNEDEVYHGGAKIWSPRSETRKRKAAEKAEKEHRRSLRDAAKAIQLPQSGKRKASKPHKPATKRQKRGGVAPAVVGAARGAPAVLPRSRRDRVITPSKKNSE
;
A
#
# COMPACT_ATOMS: atom_id res chain seq x y z
N MET A 1 -16.57 -28.78 -14.69
CA MET A 1 -15.47 -27.81 -14.53
C MET A 1 -15.62 -26.88 -13.32
N PHE A 2 -16.65 -26.04 -13.22
CA PHE A 2 -16.69 -24.97 -12.20
C PHE A 2 -16.74 -25.42 -10.72
N LYS A 3 -17.40 -26.54 -10.39
CA LYS A 3 -17.37 -27.10 -9.02
C LYS A 3 -15.92 -27.45 -8.56
N PRO A 4 -15.14 -28.23 -9.34
CA PRO A 4 -13.70 -28.39 -9.10
C PRO A 4 -12.90 -27.09 -8.97
N LEU A 5 -13.18 -26.05 -9.78
CA LEU A 5 -12.53 -24.74 -9.66
C LEU A 5 -12.82 -24.08 -8.30
N ALA A 6 -14.08 -24.09 -7.87
CA ALA A 6 -14.48 -23.54 -6.58
C ALA A 6 -13.79 -24.28 -5.42
N THR A 7 -13.78 -25.62 -5.44
CA THR A 7 -13.06 -26.42 -4.44
C THR A 7 -11.55 -26.13 -4.44
N ALA A 8 -10.92 -26.06 -5.61
CA ALA A 8 -9.50 -25.73 -5.73
C ALA A 8 -9.19 -24.31 -5.22
N TYR A 9 -10.05 -23.33 -5.50
CA TYR A 9 -9.90 -21.97 -4.97
C TYR A 9 -10.06 -21.94 -3.45
N SER A 10 -11.08 -22.60 -2.89
CA SER A 10 -11.28 -22.69 -1.43
C SER A 10 -10.07 -23.32 -0.72
N THR A 11 -9.52 -24.43 -1.24
CA THR A 11 -8.30 -25.03 -0.64
C THR A 11 -7.08 -24.11 -0.70
N GLN A 12 -6.98 -23.23 -1.70
CA GLN A 12 -5.90 -22.24 -1.79
C GLN A 12 -6.14 -21.02 -0.89
N LEU A 13 -7.40 -20.65 -0.65
CA LEU A 13 -7.77 -19.67 0.36
C LEU A 13 -7.43 -20.17 1.78
N SER A 14 -7.75 -21.42 2.10
CA SER A 14 -7.39 -22.06 3.36
C SER A 14 -5.87 -22.15 3.54
N ARG A 15 -5.14 -22.53 2.49
CA ARG A 15 -3.66 -22.52 2.53
C ARG A 15 -3.10 -21.13 2.75
N TYR A 16 -3.57 -20.10 2.02
CA TYR A 16 -3.14 -18.72 2.24
C TYR A 16 -3.39 -18.24 3.69
N LEU A 17 -4.52 -18.63 4.30
CA LEU A 17 -4.83 -18.30 5.69
C LEU A 17 -3.89 -19.01 6.68
N GLN A 18 -3.57 -20.28 6.41
CA GLN A 18 -2.61 -21.08 7.19
C GLN A 18 -1.17 -20.56 7.03
N ASP A 19 -0.71 -20.36 5.80
CA ASP A 19 0.60 -19.82 5.42
C ASP A 19 0.86 -18.43 6.03
N SER A 20 -0.20 -17.66 6.30
CA SER A 20 -0.10 -16.34 6.90
C SER A 20 -0.41 -16.29 8.39
N GLN A 21 -0.93 -17.37 8.98
CA GLN A 21 -1.41 -17.43 10.37
C GLN A 21 -2.34 -16.25 10.74
N GLY A 22 -3.11 -15.74 9.77
CA GLY A 22 -3.95 -14.53 9.93
C GLY A 22 -3.20 -13.19 9.92
N LEU A 23 -1.86 -13.16 9.84
CA LEU A 23 -1.02 -11.95 9.83
C LEU A 23 -1.10 -11.13 8.52
N LEU A 24 -1.80 -11.66 7.50
CA LEU A 24 -2.09 -10.99 6.23
C LEU A 24 -3.59 -10.90 5.98
N ASN A 25 -4.11 -9.67 5.99
CA ASN A 25 -5.43 -9.37 5.44
C ASN A 25 -5.51 -9.84 3.97
N LEU A 26 -6.62 -10.48 3.59
CA LEU A 26 -6.97 -10.70 2.19
C LEU A 26 -7.37 -9.38 1.54
N THR A 27 -6.80 -9.06 0.39
CA THR A 27 -7.12 -7.86 -0.40
C THR A 27 -7.63 -8.25 -1.79
N LYS A 28 -8.25 -7.30 -2.49
CA LYS A 28 -8.67 -7.49 -3.90
C LYS A 28 -7.50 -7.84 -4.83
N GLY A 29 -6.26 -7.50 -4.47
CA GLY A 29 -5.06 -7.85 -5.22
C GLY A 29 -4.68 -9.34 -5.11
N ASP A 30 -5.05 -10.01 -4.01
CA ASP A 30 -4.70 -11.42 -3.78
C ASP A 30 -5.63 -12.40 -4.52
N PHE A 31 -6.81 -11.92 -4.94
CA PHE A 31 -7.78 -12.71 -5.71
C PHE A 31 -7.15 -13.30 -6.98
N PHE A 32 -6.46 -12.50 -7.81
CA PHE A 32 -5.97 -13.00 -9.10
C PHE A 32 -4.83 -14.03 -8.95
N PRO A 33 -3.81 -13.85 -8.08
CA PRO A 33 -2.81 -14.89 -7.82
C PRO A 33 -3.41 -16.22 -7.33
N LEU A 34 -4.41 -16.18 -6.43
CA LEU A 34 -5.09 -17.39 -5.93
C LEU A 34 -5.99 -18.02 -7.00
N PHE A 35 -6.77 -17.20 -7.72
CA PHE A 35 -7.60 -17.66 -8.85
C PHE A 35 -6.75 -18.30 -9.96
N TRP A 36 -5.62 -17.70 -10.33
CA TRP A 36 -4.77 -18.22 -11.39
C TRP A 36 -4.09 -19.54 -11.01
N ARG A 37 -3.64 -19.66 -9.75
CA ARG A 37 -3.12 -20.92 -9.18
C ARG A 37 -4.19 -22.02 -9.09
N SER A 38 -5.47 -21.69 -8.86
CA SER A 38 -6.54 -22.70 -8.86
C SER A 38 -6.99 -23.07 -10.29
N TRP A 39 -7.08 -22.07 -11.18
CA TRP A 39 -7.39 -22.23 -12.60
C TRP A 39 -6.40 -23.15 -13.31
N THR A 40 -5.10 -22.89 -13.20
CA THR A 40 -4.02 -23.71 -13.82
C THR A 40 -3.90 -25.12 -13.23
N SER A 41 -4.47 -25.37 -12.05
CA SER A 41 -4.62 -26.71 -11.50
C SER A 41 -5.78 -27.49 -12.14
N VAL A 42 -6.93 -26.81 -12.35
CA VAL A 42 -8.19 -27.45 -12.77
C VAL A 42 -8.38 -27.49 -14.29
N PHE A 43 -8.05 -26.42 -15.02
CA PHE A 43 -8.24 -26.29 -16.47
C PHE A 43 -7.09 -26.92 -17.27
N ARG A 44 -6.72 -28.14 -16.90
CA ARG A 44 -5.74 -28.97 -17.62
C ARG A 44 -6.47 -29.79 -18.71
N PRO A 45 -5.88 -30.01 -19.90
CA PRO A 45 -6.53 -30.75 -20.99
C PRO A 45 -7.12 -32.10 -20.59
N GLN A 46 -6.44 -32.85 -19.71
CA GLN A 46 -6.93 -34.14 -19.23
C GLN A 46 -8.15 -34.01 -18.30
N LEU A 47 -8.16 -33.03 -17.40
CA LEU A 47 -9.32 -32.76 -16.52
C LEU A 47 -10.51 -32.22 -17.31
N ILE A 48 -10.26 -31.43 -18.35
CA ILE A 48 -11.27 -30.97 -19.29
C ILE A 48 -11.94 -32.17 -19.98
N LYS A 49 -11.16 -33.07 -20.59
CA LYS A 49 -11.67 -34.32 -21.23
C LYS A 49 -12.49 -35.16 -20.26
N ARG A 50 -11.92 -35.52 -19.10
CA ARG A 50 -12.63 -36.29 -18.05
C ARG A 50 -13.94 -35.63 -17.60
N SER A 51 -14.04 -34.30 -17.65
CA SER A 51 -15.27 -33.60 -17.28
C SER A 51 -16.39 -33.70 -18.33
N PHE A 52 -16.06 -33.81 -19.63
CA PHE A 52 -17.01 -34.03 -20.71
C PHE A 52 -17.42 -35.51 -20.84
N GLU A 53 -16.49 -36.42 -20.58
CA GLU A 53 -16.78 -37.85 -20.41
C GLU A 53 -17.78 -38.06 -19.26
N ALA A 54 -17.53 -37.42 -18.11
CA ALA A 54 -18.38 -37.52 -16.92
C ALA A 54 -19.78 -36.89 -17.08
N THR A 55 -20.02 -36.06 -18.09
CA THR A 55 -21.37 -35.58 -18.44
C THR A 55 -22.03 -36.37 -19.55
N GLY A 56 -21.32 -37.29 -20.22
CA GLY A 56 -21.84 -38.03 -21.38
C GLY A 56 -22.06 -37.15 -22.62
N ILE A 57 -21.50 -35.94 -22.65
CA ILE A 57 -21.64 -35.00 -23.77
C ILE A 57 -20.62 -35.33 -24.87
N GLN A 58 -19.36 -35.63 -24.48
CA GLN A 58 -18.33 -36.05 -25.42
C GLN A 58 -17.37 -37.04 -24.75
N PRO A 59 -17.29 -38.30 -25.21
CA PRO A 59 -18.14 -38.90 -26.25
C PRO A 59 -19.63 -38.96 -25.81
N ALA A 60 -20.53 -38.92 -26.78
CA ALA A 60 -21.97 -38.97 -26.53
C ALA A 60 -22.37 -40.31 -25.87
N ASN A 61 -22.89 -40.25 -24.64
CA ASN A 61 -23.26 -41.43 -23.86
C ASN A 61 -24.37 -41.07 -22.85
N PRO A 62 -25.67 -41.28 -23.17
CA PRO A 62 -26.78 -40.90 -22.29
C PRO A 62 -26.78 -41.68 -20.98
N ASP A 63 -26.42 -42.97 -21.02
CA ASP A 63 -26.34 -43.84 -19.83
C ASP A 63 -25.34 -43.36 -18.79
N ALA A 64 -24.35 -42.52 -19.16
CA ALA A 64 -23.36 -41.99 -18.24
C ALA A 64 -23.98 -41.12 -17.13
N VAL A 65 -25.24 -40.67 -17.28
CA VAL A 65 -26.02 -40.06 -16.20
C VAL A 65 -26.79 -41.13 -15.41
N LEU A 66 -27.46 -42.06 -16.08
CA LEU A 66 -28.28 -43.12 -15.44
C LEU A 66 -27.43 -44.04 -14.55
N LYS A 67 -26.23 -44.42 -15.00
CA LYS A 67 -25.26 -45.26 -14.28
C LYS A 67 -24.71 -44.63 -12.99
N LYS A 68 -25.02 -43.35 -12.71
CA LYS A 68 -24.71 -42.70 -11.41
C LYS A 68 -25.74 -43.02 -10.33
N PHE A 69 -26.99 -43.28 -10.71
CA PHE A 69 -28.07 -43.61 -9.79
C PHE A 69 -28.12 -45.11 -9.48
N ALA A 70 -27.66 -45.96 -10.40
CA ALA A 70 -27.49 -47.39 -10.22
C ALA A 70 -26.18 -47.78 -9.50
N LYS A 71 -25.51 -46.85 -8.81
CA LYS A 71 -24.18 -47.11 -8.21
C LYS A 71 -24.27 -47.57 -6.75
N GLU A 72 -24.10 -48.87 -6.59
CA GLU A 72 -23.67 -49.52 -5.33
C GLU A 72 -22.42 -48.88 -4.72
N ALA A 73 -22.24 -49.05 -3.42
CA ALA A 73 -21.17 -48.44 -2.62
C ALA A 73 -19.77 -49.03 -2.92
N SER A 74 -19.25 -48.73 -4.12
CA SER A 74 -17.88 -49.05 -4.52
C SER A 74 -16.90 -48.06 -3.89
N ASP A 75 -16.32 -48.49 -2.77
CA ASP A 75 -15.17 -47.85 -2.13
C ASP A 75 -14.00 -47.76 -3.11
N SER A 76 -13.76 -46.55 -3.60
CA SER A 76 -12.70 -46.27 -4.56
C SER A 76 -11.50 -45.69 -3.81
N GLU A 77 -10.61 -46.57 -3.33
CA GLU A 77 -9.32 -46.15 -2.77
C GLU A 77 -8.56 -45.29 -3.78
N SER A 78 -8.47 -43.98 -3.51
CA SER A 78 -7.80 -43.03 -4.38
C SER A 78 -6.30 -43.30 -4.38
N SER A 79 -5.78 -43.72 -5.54
CA SER A 79 -4.44 -44.30 -5.68
C SER A 79 -3.31 -43.38 -5.23
N GLN A 80 -2.33 -43.98 -4.55
CA GLN A 80 -0.91 -43.60 -4.48
C GLN A 80 -0.57 -42.11 -4.71
N SER A 81 -0.54 -41.34 -3.63
CA SER A 81 0.26 -40.12 -3.61
C SER A 81 1.75 -40.46 -3.69
N VAL A 82 2.48 -39.81 -4.59
CA VAL A 82 3.94 -39.93 -4.69
C VAL A 82 4.56 -39.51 -3.35
N LEU A 83 5.42 -40.37 -2.79
CA LEU A 83 6.04 -40.14 -1.48
C LEU A 83 6.95 -38.91 -1.52
N SER A 84 6.60 -37.84 -0.80
CA SER A 84 7.55 -36.78 -0.47
C SER A 84 8.66 -37.36 0.41
N GLY A 85 9.91 -37.02 0.10
CA GLY A 85 11.11 -37.64 0.65
C GLY A 85 11.49 -37.16 2.06
N ASP A 86 10.52 -36.99 2.96
CA ASP A 86 10.71 -36.48 4.32
C ASP A 86 10.90 -37.63 5.35
N ASP A 87 11.65 -38.63 4.91
CA ASP A 87 12.54 -39.60 5.57
C ASP A 87 12.17 -40.35 6.86
N TRP A 88 11.01 -40.11 7.48
CA TRP A 88 10.54 -40.96 8.58
C TRP A 88 10.28 -42.40 8.13
N LEU A 89 9.84 -42.61 6.88
CA LEU A 89 9.67 -43.94 6.29
C LEU A 89 11.02 -44.64 6.06
N LYS A 90 12.07 -43.90 5.66
CA LYS A 90 13.44 -44.43 5.51
C LYS A 90 14.02 -44.78 6.88
N LEU A 91 13.93 -43.89 7.86
CA LEU A 91 14.39 -44.15 9.23
C LEU A 91 13.62 -45.32 9.87
N LYS A 92 12.30 -45.44 9.63
CA LYS A 92 11.48 -46.59 10.06
C LYS A 92 11.75 -47.89 9.29
N SER A 93 12.37 -47.85 8.10
CA SER A 93 12.86 -49.07 7.44
C SER A 93 14.22 -49.49 7.99
N ILE A 94 15.12 -48.54 8.26
CA ILE A 94 16.41 -48.77 8.92
C ILE A 94 16.21 -49.36 10.32
N VAL A 95 15.38 -48.74 11.16
CA VAL A 95 15.06 -49.25 12.51
C VAL A 95 14.53 -50.69 12.45
N ARG A 96 13.62 -51.00 11.51
CA ARG A 96 13.07 -52.36 11.34
C ARG A 96 14.01 -53.38 10.69
N ARG A 97 15.18 -52.94 10.18
CA ARG A 97 16.24 -53.83 9.68
C ARG A 97 17.28 -54.11 10.76
N GLU A 98 17.63 -53.09 11.55
CA GLU A 98 18.69 -53.17 12.56
C GLU A 98 18.21 -53.79 13.87
N VAL A 99 16.95 -53.53 14.24
CA VAL A 99 16.38 -53.96 15.52
C VAL A 99 15.69 -55.32 15.37
N LYS A 100 16.24 -56.32 16.05
CA LYS A 100 15.67 -57.69 16.10
C LYS A 100 14.33 -57.72 16.86
N ASP A 101 14.27 -57.11 18.04
CA ASP A 101 13.09 -57.15 18.93
C ASP A 101 12.12 -55.98 18.73
N GLN A 102 11.48 -55.90 17.55
CA GLN A 102 10.46 -54.90 17.22
C GLN A 102 9.23 -54.96 18.16
N SER A 103 9.03 -56.07 18.88
CA SER A 103 7.98 -56.27 19.87
C SER A 103 8.23 -55.56 21.20
N SER A 104 9.49 -55.19 21.50
CA SER A 104 9.90 -54.62 22.79
C SER A 104 9.27 -53.25 23.08
N LYS A 105 9.14 -52.91 24.36
CA LYS A 105 8.48 -51.69 24.81
C LYS A 105 9.24 -50.43 24.35
N ASP A 106 10.56 -50.46 24.39
CA ASP A 106 11.40 -49.29 24.15
C ASP A 106 11.64 -49.02 22.67
N VAL A 107 11.68 -50.06 21.82
CA VAL A 107 11.64 -49.88 20.36
C VAL A 107 10.30 -49.30 19.92
N LYS A 108 9.19 -49.71 20.56
CA LYS A 108 7.87 -49.09 20.35
C LYS A 108 7.83 -47.63 20.82
N LYS A 109 8.53 -47.24 21.90
CA LYS A 109 8.71 -45.83 22.29
C LYS A 109 9.51 -45.07 21.22
N LEU A 110 10.66 -45.61 20.80
CA LEU A 110 11.55 -45.01 19.79
C LEU A 110 10.84 -44.80 18.44
N GLN A 111 10.06 -45.78 17.98
CA GLN A 111 9.30 -45.66 16.74
C GLN A 111 8.20 -44.58 16.85
N ARG A 112 7.61 -44.38 18.04
CA ARG A 112 6.62 -43.33 18.31
C ARG A 112 7.26 -41.94 18.38
N SER A 113 8.38 -41.78 19.09
CA SER A 113 9.10 -40.49 19.17
C SER A 113 9.67 -40.08 17.81
N LEU A 114 10.26 -41.00 17.05
CA LEU A 114 10.68 -40.78 15.67
C LEU A 114 9.54 -40.27 14.80
N CYS A 115 8.37 -40.92 14.86
CA CYS A 115 7.19 -40.51 14.10
C CYS A 115 6.70 -39.11 14.53
N HIS A 116 6.66 -38.83 15.84
CA HIS A 116 6.26 -37.54 16.39
C HIS A 116 7.19 -36.41 15.94
N ILE A 117 8.50 -36.58 16.11
CA ILE A 117 9.53 -35.61 15.68
C ILE A 117 9.46 -35.36 14.17
N SER A 118 9.26 -36.42 13.36
CA SER A 118 9.12 -36.23 11.90
C SER A 118 7.87 -35.45 11.50
N ALA A 119 6.75 -35.66 12.19
CA ALA A 119 5.53 -34.91 11.94
C ALA A 119 5.69 -33.44 12.39
N GLN A 120 6.29 -33.20 13.55
CA GLN A 120 6.63 -31.85 14.04
C GLN A 120 7.56 -31.12 13.06
N ASN A 121 8.64 -31.75 12.60
CA ASN A 121 9.57 -31.15 11.64
C ASN A 121 8.89 -30.83 10.31
N SER A 122 8.02 -31.71 9.80
CA SER A 122 7.23 -31.45 8.60
C SER A 122 6.31 -30.23 8.77
N ILE A 123 5.58 -30.15 9.89
CA ILE A 123 4.72 -28.99 10.23
C ILE A 123 5.57 -27.71 10.33
N LEU A 124 6.68 -27.73 11.06
CA LEU A 124 7.57 -26.57 11.22
C LEU A 124 8.18 -26.10 9.90
N HIS A 125 8.58 -27.01 9.01
CA HIS A 125 9.09 -26.66 7.69
C HIS A 125 8.00 -26.06 6.79
N GLU A 126 6.77 -26.57 6.84
CA GLU A 126 5.61 -26.01 6.15
C GLU A 126 5.26 -24.61 6.69
N GLU A 127 5.18 -24.42 8.01
CA GLU A 127 4.91 -23.13 8.66
C GLU A 127 5.99 -22.09 8.35
N ILE A 128 7.28 -22.44 8.46
CA ILE A 128 8.39 -21.54 8.12
C ILE A 128 8.33 -21.18 6.62
N ARG A 129 7.95 -22.11 5.74
CA ARG A 129 7.80 -21.85 4.30
C ARG A 129 6.61 -20.94 3.99
N GLY A 130 5.47 -21.14 4.67
CA GLY A 130 4.28 -20.29 4.59
C GLY A 130 4.59 -18.87 5.07
N LEU A 131 5.12 -18.74 6.29
CA LEU A 131 5.44 -17.44 6.90
C LEU A 131 6.47 -16.65 6.07
N ARG A 132 7.46 -17.30 5.47
CA ARG A 132 8.41 -16.65 4.53
C ARG A 132 7.72 -16.13 3.26
N GLN A 133 6.78 -16.88 2.67
CA GLN A 133 5.98 -16.40 1.55
C GLN A 133 5.09 -15.23 1.96
N SER A 134 4.45 -15.32 3.12
CA SER A 134 3.58 -14.27 3.67
C SER A 134 4.35 -12.98 3.97
N LEU A 135 5.56 -13.08 4.49
CA LEU A 135 6.46 -11.93 4.69
C LEU A 135 6.81 -11.26 3.35
N ALA A 136 7.19 -12.04 2.33
CA ALA A 136 7.48 -11.51 1.00
C ALA A 136 6.25 -10.86 0.33
N ILE A 137 5.03 -11.35 0.59
CA ILE A 137 3.79 -10.69 0.17
C ILE A 137 3.59 -9.38 0.94
N LYS A 138 3.83 -9.36 2.26
CA LYS A 138 3.71 -8.16 3.11
C LYS A 138 4.65 -7.05 2.67
N GLU A 139 5.88 -7.40 2.31
CA GLU A 139 6.92 -6.48 1.85
C GLU A 139 6.61 -5.89 0.46
N ARG A 140 6.06 -6.69 -0.45
CA ARG A 140 5.64 -6.24 -1.79
C ARG A 140 4.40 -5.33 -1.80
N ARG A 141 3.62 -5.28 -0.71
CA ARG A 141 2.44 -4.41 -0.62
C ARG A 141 2.87 -2.97 -0.30
N PRO A 142 2.49 -1.97 -1.12
CA PRO A 142 2.78 -0.58 -0.80
C PRO A 142 2.06 -0.18 0.50
N LYS A 143 2.80 0.35 1.47
CA LYS A 143 2.27 0.81 2.76
C LYS A 143 1.46 2.12 2.65
N GLN A 144 1.48 2.77 1.50
CA GLN A 144 0.80 4.03 1.25
C GLN A 144 -0.66 3.80 0.85
N SER A 145 -1.57 4.02 1.79
CA SER A 145 -2.98 4.22 1.49
C SER A 145 -3.16 5.52 0.71
N PHE A 146 -3.59 5.44 -0.54
CA PHE A 146 -4.12 6.61 -1.25
C PHE A 146 -5.48 6.98 -0.67
N THR A 147 -5.49 7.81 0.37
CA THR A 147 -6.69 8.56 0.75
C THR A 147 -7.09 9.40 -0.44
N LEU A 148 -8.23 9.07 -1.07
CA LEU A 148 -8.78 9.88 -2.14
C LEU A 148 -9.19 11.23 -1.54
N GLN A 149 -8.40 12.27 -1.80
CA GLN A 149 -8.75 13.63 -1.41
C GLN A 149 -9.98 14.05 -2.22
N LEU A 150 -11.15 13.87 -1.62
CA LEU A 150 -12.38 14.46 -2.10
C LEU A 150 -12.26 15.96 -1.86
N ASN A 151 -12.11 16.75 -2.93
CA ASN A 151 -11.99 18.21 -2.83
C ASN A 151 -13.17 18.77 -2.01
N GLU A 152 -12.88 19.39 -0.85
CA GLU A 152 -13.88 20.00 0.02
C GLU A 152 -14.46 21.29 -0.59
N ASP A 153 -13.74 21.90 -1.55
CA ASP A 153 -14.02 23.23 -2.12
C ASP A 153 -15.18 23.32 -3.14
N GLU A 154 -15.87 22.22 -3.45
CA GLU A 154 -16.98 22.22 -4.41
C GLU A 154 -18.31 21.88 -3.71
N VAL A 155 -19.11 22.92 -3.41
CA VAL A 155 -20.51 22.79 -2.96
C VAL A 155 -21.27 21.88 -3.92
N TYR A 156 -21.79 20.76 -3.42
CA TYR A 156 -22.36 19.73 -4.29
C TYR A 156 -23.76 20.12 -4.78
N HIS A 157 -23.82 20.80 -5.93
CA HIS A 157 -25.06 21.24 -6.60
C HIS A 157 -25.86 20.10 -7.28
N GLY A 158 -25.82 18.87 -6.75
CA GLY A 158 -26.62 17.73 -7.23
C GLY A 158 -26.26 17.12 -8.60
N GLY A 159 -25.31 17.71 -9.35
CA GLY A 159 -24.96 17.30 -10.70
C GLY A 159 -23.99 16.11 -10.80
N ALA A 160 -24.17 15.27 -11.82
CA ALA A 160 -23.30 14.12 -12.09
C ALA A 160 -21.88 14.56 -12.52
N LYS A 161 -20.88 14.26 -11.69
CA LYS A 161 -19.49 14.71 -11.87
C LYS A 161 -18.66 13.71 -12.68
N ILE A 162 -18.58 13.94 -14.00
CA ILE A 162 -17.84 13.08 -14.93
C ILE A 162 -16.32 13.24 -14.74
N TRP A 163 -15.67 12.20 -14.22
CA TRP A 163 -14.21 12.09 -14.19
C TRP A 163 -13.69 11.49 -15.49
N SER A 164 -12.64 12.09 -16.06
CA SER A 164 -12.01 11.68 -17.31
C SER A 164 -10.50 11.85 -17.18
N PRO A 165 -9.67 10.97 -17.79
CA PRO A 165 -8.22 11.15 -17.81
C PRO A 165 -7.79 12.56 -18.29
N ARG A 166 -8.58 13.19 -19.17
CA ARG A 166 -8.32 14.54 -19.69
C ARG A 166 -8.72 15.67 -18.71
N SER A 167 -9.66 15.43 -17.78
CA SER A 167 -10.00 16.41 -16.73
C SER A 167 -9.06 16.29 -15.52
N GLU A 168 -8.69 15.06 -15.13
CA GLU A 168 -7.67 14.85 -14.08
C GLU A 168 -6.30 15.42 -14.43
N THR A 169 -5.80 15.15 -15.64
CA THR A 169 -4.48 15.68 -16.08
C THR A 169 -4.48 17.20 -16.17
N ARG A 170 -5.62 17.84 -16.45
CA ARG A 170 -5.79 19.29 -16.34
C ARG A 170 -5.72 19.76 -14.88
N LYS A 171 -6.45 19.11 -13.95
CA LYS A 171 -6.39 19.43 -12.51
C LYS A 171 -4.96 19.32 -11.95
N ARG A 172 -4.24 18.23 -12.26
CA ARG A 172 -2.84 18.04 -11.83
C ARG A 172 -1.91 19.15 -12.35
N LYS A 173 -2.01 19.51 -13.64
CA LYS A 173 -1.23 20.62 -14.23
C LYS A 173 -1.61 22.01 -13.70
N ALA A 174 -2.84 22.20 -13.21
CA ALA A 174 -3.24 23.44 -12.55
C ALA A 174 -2.64 23.53 -11.13
N ALA A 175 -2.72 22.46 -10.34
CA ALA A 175 -2.10 22.40 -9.01
C ALA A 175 -0.57 22.59 -9.07
N GLU A 176 0.10 21.93 -10.01
CA GLU A 176 1.54 22.07 -10.25
C GLU A 176 1.95 23.52 -10.60
N LYS A 177 1.10 24.25 -11.34
CA LYS A 177 1.30 25.68 -11.61
C LYS A 177 1.11 26.53 -10.36
N ALA A 178 0.04 26.31 -9.60
CA ALA A 178 -0.24 27.04 -8.36
C ALA A 178 0.87 26.85 -7.31
N GLU A 179 1.39 25.62 -7.16
CA GLU A 179 2.53 25.34 -6.27
C GLU A 179 3.81 26.07 -6.74
N LYS A 180 4.10 26.05 -8.06
CA LYS A 180 5.23 26.79 -8.64
C LYS A 180 5.10 28.31 -8.47
N GLU A 181 3.89 28.84 -8.50
CA GLU A 181 3.58 30.25 -8.31
C GLU A 181 3.69 30.67 -6.84
N HIS A 182 3.09 29.90 -5.92
CA HIS A 182 3.26 30.08 -4.47
C HIS A 182 4.74 29.99 -4.04
N ARG A 183 5.51 29.06 -4.63
CA ARG A 183 6.95 28.93 -4.39
C ARG A 183 7.78 30.06 -5.00
N ARG A 184 7.25 30.81 -5.98
CA ARG A 184 7.84 32.07 -6.47
C ARG A 184 7.52 33.21 -5.52
N SER A 185 6.26 33.43 -5.17
CA SER A 185 5.86 34.52 -4.27
C SER A 185 6.53 34.44 -2.89
N LEU A 186 6.71 33.23 -2.33
CA LEU A 186 7.51 33.03 -1.11
C LEU A 186 8.99 33.45 -1.27
N ARG A 187 9.62 33.14 -2.41
CA ARG A 187 11.01 33.54 -2.69
C ARG A 187 11.15 35.05 -2.88
N ASP A 188 10.19 35.67 -3.55
CA ASP A 188 10.25 37.10 -3.84
C ASP A 188 9.87 37.95 -2.61
N ALA A 189 8.96 37.48 -1.76
CA ALA A 189 8.73 38.02 -0.41
C ALA A 189 10.00 37.91 0.46
N ALA A 190 10.70 36.78 0.44
CA ALA A 190 11.95 36.62 1.20
C ALA A 190 13.05 37.59 0.74
N LYS A 191 13.20 37.83 -0.57
CA LYS A 191 14.11 38.88 -1.10
C LYS A 191 13.71 40.28 -0.64
N ALA A 192 12.41 40.59 -0.69
CA ALA A 192 11.88 41.90 -0.29
C ALA A 192 12.15 42.22 1.19
N ILE A 193 12.24 41.21 2.06
CA ILE A 193 12.61 41.36 3.48
C ILE A 193 14.12 41.64 3.65
N GLN A 194 14.99 41.13 2.76
CA GLN A 194 16.44 41.30 2.87
C GLN A 194 16.94 42.67 2.39
N LEU A 195 16.39 43.19 1.28
CA LEU A 195 16.77 44.51 0.73
C LEU A 195 16.80 45.66 1.76
N PRO A 196 15.76 45.90 2.59
CA PRO A 196 15.71 47.06 3.50
C PRO A 196 16.75 47.03 4.63
N GLN A 197 17.40 45.89 4.91
CA GLN A 197 18.52 45.85 5.86
C GLN A 197 19.83 46.40 5.25
N SER A 198 20.01 46.30 3.93
CA SER A 198 21.25 46.75 3.27
C SER A 198 21.43 48.28 3.31
N GLY A 199 20.35 49.03 3.08
CA GLY A 199 20.39 50.50 2.96
C GLY A 199 20.77 51.24 4.26
N LYS A 200 20.53 50.64 5.43
CA LYS A 200 20.82 51.29 6.73
C LYS A 200 22.30 51.34 7.12
N ARG A 201 23.19 50.65 6.39
CA ARG A 201 24.64 50.55 6.70
C ARG A 201 25.51 51.71 6.16
N LYS A 202 24.91 52.86 5.79
CA LYS A 202 25.64 54.05 5.29
C LYS A 202 25.60 55.28 6.21
N ALA A 203 24.84 55.24 7.31
CA ALA A 203 24.58 56.39 8.18
C ALA A 203 25.48 56.48 9.44
N SER A 204 26.56 55.70 9.52
CA SER A 204 27.46 55.69 10.68
C SER A 204 28.94 55.54 10.29
N LYS A 205 29.62 56.67 10.11
CA LYS A 205 31.08 56.80 10.17
C LYS A 205 31.44 58.02 11.02
N PRO A 206 32.28 57.90 12.06
CA PRO A 206 32.70 59.05 12.86
C PRO A 206 33.67 59.95 12.08
N HIS A 207 33.48 61.26 12.15
CA HIS A 207 34.36 62.25 11.53
C HIS A 207 35.52 62.59 12.47
N LYS A 208 36.77 62.57 11.98
CA LYS A 208 37.92 63.07 12.76
C LYS A 208 37.93 64.61 12.77
N PRO A 209 38.28 65.28 13.87
CA PRO A 209 38.36 66.74 13.91
C PRO A 209 39.64 67.25 13.24
N ALA A 210 39.55 68.36 12.50
CA ALA A 210 40.69 69.06 11.91
C ALA A 210 40.50 70.59 11.97
N THR A 211 41.61 71.27 12.23
CA THR A 211 41.78 72.63 12.71
C THR A 211 41.23 73.78 11.85
N LYS A 212 40.57 74.72 12.55
CA LYS A 212 40.18 76.10 12.18
C LYS A 212 41.23 76.90 11.38
N ARG A 213 40.83 77.56 10.27
CA ARG A 213 41.35 78.89 9.86
C ARG A 213 40.35 79.75 9.05
N GLN A 214 40.41 81.04 9.35
CA GLN A 214 39.68 82.22 8.83
C GLN A 214 40.21 82.70 7.45
N LYS A 215 39.61 83.64 6.69
CA LYS A 215 38.25 84.30 6.61
C LYS A 215 38.29 85.34 5.45
N ARG A 216 37.12 85.72 4.90
CA ARG A 216 36.86 86.82 3.92
C ARG A 216 37.24 86.47 2.46
N GLY A 217 36.54 86.93 1.42
CA GLY A 217 35.24 87.65 1.39
C GLY A 217 34.87 88.10 -0.05
N GLY A 218 33.57 88.31 -0.33
CA GLY A 218 33.04 88.77 -1.63
C GLY A 218 31.51 88.98 -1.56
N VAL A 219 30.98 90.00 -2.27
CA VAL A 219 29.61 90.54 -2.08
C VAL A 219 28.59 89.92 -3.07
N ALA A 220 27.30 89.97 -2.71
CA ALA A 220 26.12 89.42 -3.42
C ALA A 220 25.33 90.55 -4.15
N PRO A 221 23.99 90.49 -4.47
CA PRO A 221 22.92 89.46 -4.37
C PRO A 221 22.37 89.08 -5.79
N ALA A 222 21.18 88.52 -6.07
CA ALA A 222 19.97 88.06 -5.33
C ALA A 222 19.50 86.68 -5.92
N VAL A 223 18.24 86.24 -6.17
CA VAL A 223 16.83 86.75 -6.17
C VAL A 223 15.86 85.62 -5.73
N VAL A 224 14.78 86.00 -5.02
CA VAL A 224 13.44 85.38 -4.74
C VAL A 224 13.09 83.92 -5.14
N GLY A 225 12.41 83.20 -4.21
CA GLY A 225 11.52 82.04 -4.44
C GLY A 225 11.80 80.84 -3.50
N ALA A 226 11.16 80.63 -2.33
CA ALA A 226 9.74 80.27 -2.03
C ALA A 226 9.31 78.91 -2.64
N ALA A 227 8.78 77.90 -1.90
CA ALA A 227 8.45 77.77 -0.47
C ALA A 227 8.54 76.29 0.03
N ARG A 228 8.21 76.03 1.32
CA ARG A 228 8.25 74.69 1.98
C ARG A 228 6.93 73.92 1.87
N GLY A 229 6.97 72.57 1.87
CA GLY A 229 5.80 71.71 2.21
C GLY A 229 6.02 70.20 2.02
N ALA A 230 5.72 69.39 3.05
CA ALA A 230 5.74 67.91 3.08
C ALA A 230 4.94 67.44 4.33
N PRO A 231 4.62 66.13 4.57
CA PRO A 231 4.93 64.91 3.80
C PRO A 231 3.67 64.03 3.50
N ALA A 232 3.87 62.72 3.29
CA ALA A 232 2.84 61.74 2.88
C ALA A 232 1.94 61.17 4.01
N VAL A 233 0.87 60.46 3.61
CA VAL A 233 -0.09 59.75 4.48
C VAL A 233 -0.13 58.26 4.14
N LEU A 234 -0.27 57.40 5.17
CA LEU A 234 -0.37 55.94 5.05
C LEU A 234 -1.84 55.45 5.04
N PRO A 235 -2.14 54.30 4.41
CA PRO A 235 -3.49 53.73 4.42
C PRO A 235 -3.88 53.21 5.82
N ARG A 236 -5.11 53.50 6.25
CA ARG A 236 -5.65 53.04 7.55
C ARG A 236 -6.07 51.57 7.51
N SER A 237 -5.50 50.75 8.39
CA SER A 237 -6.08 49.47 8.80
C SER A 237 -7.39 49.68 9.56
N ARG A 238 -8.42 48.88 9.26
CA ARG A 238 -9.62 48.75 10.10
C ARG A 238 -9.92 47.27 10.36
N ARG A 239 -9.50 46.78 11.53
CA ARG A 239 -10.20 45.70 12.23
C ARG A 239 -11.49 46.34 12.81
N ASP A 240 -12.61 45.65 13.00
CA ASP A 240 -12.79 44.53 13.91
C ASP A 240 -14.00 43.66 13.53
N ARG A 241 -14.01 42.42 14.02
CA ARG A 241 -15.06 41.42 13.77
C ARG A 241 -15.59 40.92 15.11
N VAL A 242 -16.76 41.43 15.53
CA VAL A 242 -17.45 40.89 16.70
C VAL A 242 -17.98 39.49 16.35
N ILE A 243 -17.65 38.51 17.18
CA ILE A 243 -18.16 37.14 17.06
C ILE A 243 -18.91 36.81 18.35
N THR A 244 -20.22 36.55 18.23
CA THR A 244 -21.03 36.00 19.31
C THR A 244 -21.06 34.46 19.20
N PRO A 245 -20.92 33.72 20.31
CA PRO A 245 -21.00 32.26 20.30
C PRO A 245 -22.46 31.79 20.21
N SER A 246 -22.74 30.82 19.34
CA SER A 246 -24.04 30.13 19.31
C SER A 246 -24.08 28.97 20.33
N LYS A 247 -25.28 28.51 20.65
CA LYS A 247 -25.56 27.58 21.76
C LYS A 247 -25.00 26.17 21.54
N LYS A 248 -24.62 25.53 22.66
CA LYS A 248 -24.69 24.07 22.80
C LYS A 248 -26.17 23.64 22.78
N ASN A 249 -26.47 22.56 22.07
CA ASN A 249 -27.56 21.66 22.45
C ASN A 249 -26.92 20.33 22.89
N SER A 250 -27.54 19.67 23.86
CA SER A 250 -27.18 18.33 24.32
C SER A 250 -28.44 17.47 24.30
N GLU A 251 -28.38 16.33 23.63
CA GLU A 251 -29.22 15.14 23.79
C GLU A 251 -28.47 13.95 23.14
#